data_AF-A0A3C0C7P0-F1
#
_entry.id   AF-A0A3C0C7P0-F1
#
_cell.length_a   1.000
_cell.length_b   1.000
_cell.length_c   1.000
_cell.angle_alpha   90.00
_cell.angle_beta   90.00
_cell.angle_gamma   90.00
#
_symmetry.space_group_name_H-M   'P 1'
#
loop_
_entity.id
_entity.type
_entity.pdbx_description
1 polymer ?
#
loop_
_entity_poly.entity_id
_entity_poly.type
_entity_poly.pdbx_seq_one_letter_code
_entity_poly.pdbx_strand_id
1 'polypeptide(L)'
;MSKQDQDLQEQDEAEVTASVGEQPQFENAPIDDEIERIMKAAGAVVLSLEHMRDLISKKESVQDPEALLKIIRPMSMNVENSLPALHDFMDNLEAVGEDEKASEVRRIINRIEDELLPGVLEFLNTNH
;
A
#
# COMPACT_ATOMS: atom_id res chain seq x y z
N MET A 1 40.19 10.34 67.92
CA MET A 1 40.95 10.61 66.68
C MET A 1 40.02 10.30 65.51
N SER A 2 39.78 11.31 64.65
CA SER A 2 39.39 11.31 63.22
C SER A 2 38.14 10.54 62.73
N LYS A 3 37.09 11.25 62.23
CA LYS A 3 36.77 11.65 60.82
C LYS A 3 36.07 10.48 60.05
N GLN A 4 34.91 10.55 59.39
CA GLN A 4 34.23 11.49 58.48
C GLN A 4 32.71 11.18 58.50
N ASP A 5 31.78 12.14 58.61
CA ASP A 5 31.11 12.89 57.53
C ASP A 5 30.39 12.04 56.46
N GLN A 6 29.05 12.04 56.46
CA GLN A 6 28.25 12.64 55.38
C GLN A 6 26.73 12.42 55.58
N ASP A 7 26.02 13.54 55.76
CA ASP A 7 24.64 13.76 55.33
C ASP A 7 24.38 13.20 53.92
N LEU A 8 23.15 12.75 53.65
CA LEU A 8 22.38 13.16 52.47
C LEU A 8 20.94 12.63 52.50
N GLN A 9 20.05 13.61 52.38
CA GLN A 9 18.60 13.61 52.28
C GLN A 9 18.02 12.51 51.38
N GLU A 10 16.99 11.82 51.89
CA GLU A 10 16.03 11.05 51.07
C GLU A 10 15.32 12.02 50.13
N GLN A 11 15.61 11.89 48.84
CA GLN A 11 14.95 12.63 47.77
C GLN A 11 13.64 11.95 47.41
N ASP A 12 12.58 12.75 47.53
CA ASP A 12 11.22 12.56 47.05
C ASP A 12 11.26 12.54 45.50
N GLU A 13 11.20 11.36 44.88
CA GLU A 13 11.05 11.25 43.42
C GLU A 13 9.57 11.07 43.07
N ALA A 14 9.00 12.17 42.56
CA ALA A 14 7.68 12.24 41.99
C ALA A 14 7.47 11.17 40.90
N GLU A 15 6.40 10.39 41.06
CA GLU A 15 5.85 9.48 40.07
C GLU A 15 5.41 10.27 38.82
N VAL A 16 6.29 10.35 37.83
CA VAL A 16 5.96 10.87 36.50
C VAL A 16 5.08 9.83 35.82
N THR A 17 3.77 9.99 35.98
CA THR A 17 2.75 9.35 35.14
C THR A 17 2.87 9.88 33.72
N ALA A 18 3.83 9.34 32.96
CA ALA A 18 3.84 9.49 31.52
C ALA A 18 2.61 8.75 30.99
N SER A 19 1.57 9.50 30.65
CA SER A 19 0.46 9.02 29.83
C SER A 19 1.07 8.53 28.52
N VAL A 20 1.30 7.22 28.46
CA VAL A 20 1.67 6.50 27.24
C VAL A 20 0.51 6.71 26.28
N GLY A 21 0.68 7.68 25.38
CA GLY A 21 -0.23 7.88 24.27
C GLY A 21 -0.42 6.53 23.58
N GLU A 22 -1.69 6.17 23.38
CA GLU A 22 -2.11 4.95 22.70
C GLU A 22 -1.29 4.78 21.42
N GLN A 23 -0.29 3.91 21.48
CA GLN A 23 0.28 3.34 20.27
C GLN A 23 -0.89 2.63 19.59
N PRO A 24 -1.09 2.80 18.26
CA PRO A 24 -2.11 2.03 17.57
C PRO A 24 -1.81 0.56 17.88
N GLN A 25 -2.74 -0.09 18.59
CA GLN A 25 -2.73 -1.53 18.73
C GLN A 25 -2.86 -2.05 17.31
N PHE A 26 -1.72 -2.45 16.73
CA PHE A 26 -1.73 -3.41 15.65
C PHE A 26 -2.28 -4.68 16.29
N GLU A 27 -3.60 -4.84 16.24
CA GLU A 27 -4.24 -6.12 16.49
C GLU A 27 -3.45 -7.16 15.71
N ASN A 28 -3.00 -8.22 16.39
CA ASN A 28 -2.36 -9.37 15.76
C ASN A 28 -3.41 -10.08 14.90
N ALA A 29 -3.82 -9.47 13.79
CA ALA A 29 -4.50 -10.17 12.74
C ALA A 29 -3.56 -11.31 12.31
N PRO A 30 -4.06 -12.54 12.17
CA PRO A 30 -3.31 -13.62 11.53
C PRO A 30 -2.65 -13.09 10.26
N ILE A 31 -1.38 -13.43 10.02
CA ILE A 31 -0.64 -13.01 8.82
C ILE A 31 -1.46 -13.31 7.54
N ASP A 32 -2.21 -14.40 7.55
CA ASP A 32 -3.15 -14.76 6.49
C ASP A 32 -4.22 -13.69 6.22
N ASP A 33 -4.80 -13.07 7.25
CA ASP A 33 -5.83 -12.04 7.10
C ASP A 33 -5.27 -10.76 6.47
N GLU A 34 -3.99 -10.45 6.72
CA GLU A 34 -3.30 -9.32 6.08
C GLU A 34 -3.00 -9.63 4.61
N ILE A 35 -2.53 -10.85 4.32
CA ILE A 35 -2.27 -11.31 2.96
C ILE A 35 -3.55 -11.25 2.11
N GLU A 36 -4.66 -11.78 2.63
CA GLU A 36 -5.95 -11.74 1.95
C GLU A 36 -6.43 -10.30 1.69
N ARG A 37 -6.21 -9.39 2.65
CA ARG A 37 -6.56 -7.96 2.48
C ARG A 37 -5.75 -7.31 1.36
N ILE A 38 -4.45 -7.55 1.31
CA ILE A 38 -3.57 -7.02 0.25
C ILE A 38 -3.96 -7.61 -1.11
N MET A 39 -4.18 -8.92 -1.20
CA MET A 39 -4.62 -9.57 -2.42
C MET A 39 -5.97 -9.03 -2.92
N LYS A 40 -6.94 -8.83 -2.01
CA LYS A 40 -8.23 -8.26 -2.35
C LYS A 40 -8.11 -6.82 -2.86
N ALA A 41 -7.25 -6.01 -2.24
CA ALA A 41 -6.96 -4.66 -2.69
C ALA A 41 -6.32 -4.65 -4.09
N ALA A 42 -5.34 -5.53 -4.34
CA ALA A 42 -4.70 -5.68 -5.65
C ALA A 42 -5.71 -6.14 -6.73
N GLY A 43 -6.61 -7.06 -6.39
CA GLY A 43 -7.72 -7.46 -7.27
C GLY A 43 -8.68 -6.29 -7.59
N ALA A 44 -8.98 -5.42 -6.62
CA ALA A 44 -9.79 -4.23 -6.87
C ALA A 44 -9.10 -3.22 -7.80
N VAL A 45 -7.77 -3.10 -7.72
CA VAL A 45 -6.96 -2.30 -8.66
C VAL A 45 -7.08 -2.86 -10.07
N VAL A 46 -6.94 -4.17 -10.24
CA VAL A 46 -7.13 -4.84 -11.55
C VAL A 46 -8.51 -4.52 -12.14
N LEU A 47 -9.58 -4.72 -11.37
CA LEU A 47 -10.94 -4.43 -11.84
C LEU A 47 -11.12 -2.97 -12.25
N SER A 48 -10.52 -2.05 -11.50
CA SER A 48 -10.57 -0.61 -11.80
C SER A 48 -9.85 -0.29 -13.11
N LEU A 49 -8.68 -0.89 -13.34
CA LEU A 49 -7.92 -0.75 -14.58
C LEU A 49 -8.65 -1.35 -15.78
N GLU A 50 -9.30 -2.51 -15.62
CA GLU A 50 -10.13 -3.10 -16.67
C GLU A 50 -11.30 -2.19 -17.05
N HIS A 51 -11.98 -1.64 -16.05
CA HIS A 51 -13.07 -0.70 -16.30
C HIS A 51 -12.58 0.55 -17.04
N MET A 52 -11.42 1.09 -16.66
CA MET A 52 -10.81 2.23 -17.37
C MET A 52 -10.44 1.87 -18.81
N ARG A 53 -9.81 0.72 -19.04
CA ARG A 53 -9.48 0.25 -20.40
C ARG A 53 -10.73 0.13 -21.26
N ASP A 54 -11.82 -0.41 -20.71
CA ASP A 54 -13.09 -0.54 -21.41
C ASP A 54 -13.71 0.82 -21.74
N LEU A 55 -13.64 1.80 -20.81
CA LEU A 55 -14.08 3.18 -21.04
C LEU A 55 -13.25 3.86 -22.14
N ILE A 56 -11.93 3.69 -22.10
CA ILE A 56 -11.01 4.19 -23.13
C ILE A 56 -11.34 3.58 -24.50
N SER A 57 -11.57 2.27 -24.55
CA SER A 57 -11.87 1.55 -25.79
C SER A 57 -13.22 1.95 -26.39
N LYS A 58 -14.18 2.35 -25.54
CA LYS A 58 -15.51 2.84 -25.94
C LYS A 58 -15.53 4.35 -26.23
N LYS A 59 -14.38 4.96 -26.57
CA LYS A 59 -14.18 6.41 -26.77
C LYS A 59 -15.26 7.12 -27.58
N GLU A 60 -15.94 6.43 -28.51
CA GLU A 60 -17.08 6.96 -29.28
C GLU A 60 -18.29 7.40 -28.45
N SER A 61 -18.42 6.99 -27.18
CA SER A 61 -19.55 7.38 -26.31
C SER A 61 -19.21 8.43 -25.24
N VAL A 62 -17.96 8.87 -25.12
CA VAL A 62 -17.54 9.79 -24.04
C VAL A 62 -17.83 11.23 -24.46
N GLN A 63 -18.88 11.82 -23.88
CA GLN A 63 -19.29 13.20 -24.17
C GLN A 63 -18.29 14.26 -23.68
N ASP A 64 -17.44 13.92 -22.70
CA ASP A 64 -16.41 14.82 -22.15
C ASP A 64 -15.09 14.07 -21.89
N PRO A 65 -14.17 14.08 -22.88
CA PRO A 65 -12.84 13.48 -22.74
C PRO A 65 -11.98 14.10 -21.63
N GLU A 66 -12.17 15.37 -21.31
CA GLU A 66 -11.38 16.10 -20.31
C GLU A 66 -11.75 15.65 -18.88
N ALA A 67 -13.03 15.44 -18.62
CA ALA A 67 -13.48 14.86 -17.36
C ALA A 67 -12.92 13.44 -17.16
N LEU A 68 -12.86 12.65 -18.24
CA LEU A 68 -12.28 11.30 -18.20
C LEU A 68 -10.78 11.35 -17.88
N LEU A 69 -10.02 12.26 -18.48
CA LEU A 69 -8.59 12.44 -18.20
C LEU A 69 -8.32 12.82 -16.73
N LYS A 70 -9.17 13.67 -16.13
CA LYS A 70 -9.08 14.05 -14.72
C LYS A 70 -9.27 12.89 -13.75
N ILE A 71 -9.96 11.83 -14.17
CA ILE A 71 -10.14 10.60 -13.39
C ILE A 71 -8.99 9.64 -13.64
N ILE A 72 -8.64 9.40 -14.91
CA ILE A 72 -7.66 8.38 -15.28
C ILE A 72 -6.25 8.77 -14.80
N ARG A 73 -5.83 10.03 -14.93
CA ARG A 73 -4.47 10.47 -14.53
C ARG A 73 -4.13 10.13 -13.08
N PRO A 74 -4.89 10.58 -12.06
CA PRO A 74 -4.54 10.26 -10.68
C PRO A 74 -4.63 8.76 -10.39
N MET A 75 -5.55 8.03 -11.04
CA MET A 75 -5.63 6.58 -10.88
C MET A 75 -4.40 5.87 -11.43
N SER A 76 -3.94 6.22 -12.63
CA SER A 76 -2.71 5.64 -13.22
C SER A 76 -1.49 5.88 -12.34
N MET A 77 -1.31 7.13 -11.86
CA MET A 77 -0.21 7.47 -10.95
C MET A 77 -0.28 6.67 -9.64
N ASN A 78 -1.47 6.51 -9.07
CA ASN A 78 -1.63 5.71 -7.84
C ASN A 78 -1.26 4.24 -8.04
N VAL A 79 -1.61 3.66 -9.20
CA VAL A 79 -1.21 2.29 -9.56
C VAL A 79 0.30 2.20 -9.72
N GLU A 80 0.91 3.09 -10.51
CA GLU A 80 2.36 3.15 -10.71
C GLU A 80 3.13 3.26 -9.38
N ASN A 81 2.64 4.09 -8.45
CA ASN A 81 3.25 4.27 -7.14
C ASN A 81 3.05 3.08 -6.20
N SER A 82 2.03 2.25 -6.41
CA SER A 82 1.72 1.09 -5.56
C SER A 82 2.37 -0.19 -6.05
N LEU A 83 2.76 -0.27 -7.32
CA LEU A 83 3.40 -1.46 -7.91
C LEU A 83 4.67 -1.90 -7.17
N PRO A 84 5.61 -1.02 -6.79
CA PRO A 84 6.81 -1.43 -6.04
C PRO A 84 6.47 -2.15 -4.73
N ALA A 85 5.47 -1.66 -4.00
CA ALA A 85 5.02 -2.30 -2.76
C ALA A 85 4.39 -3.69 -3.01
N LEU A 86 3.77 -3.90 -4.17
CA LEU A 86 3.21 -5.20 -4.54
C LEU A 86 4.30 -6.21 -4.94
N HIS A 87 5.37 -5.74 -5.60
CA HIS A 87 6.58 -6.53 -5.84
C HIS A 87 7.26 -6.90 -4.52
N ASP A 88 7.48 -5.94 -3.61
CA ASP A 88 8.04 -6.22 -2.29
C ASP A 88 7.18 -7.23 -1.51
N PHE A 89 5.86 -7.13 -1.61
CA PHE A 89 4.94 -8.09 -0.99
C PHE A 89 5.08 -9.50 -1.58
N MET A 90 5.20 -9.62 -2.91
CA MET A 90 5.47 -10.90 -3.58
C MET A 90 6.79 -11.51 -3.09
N ASP A 91 7.88 -10.73 -3.08
CA ASP A 91 9.21 -11.19 -2.65
C ASP A 91 9.18 -11.67 -1.18
N ASN A 92 8.44 -10.97 -0.32
CA ASN A 92 8.25 -11.37 1.07
C ASN A 92 7.50 -12.71 1.19
N LEU A 93 6.47 -12.94 0.35
CA LEU A 93 5.75 -14.21 0.34
C LEU A 93 6.65 -15.38 -0.10
N GLU A 94 7.48 -15.18 -1.12
CA GLU A 94 8.47 -16.18 -1.55
C GLU A 94 9.48 -16.48 -0.44
N ALA A 95 9.95 -15.45 0.27
CA ALA A 95 10.92 -15.60 1.35
C ALA A 95 10.39 -16.41 2.55
N VAL A 96 9.08 -16.39 2.81
CA VAL A 96 8.45 -17.15 3.89
C VAL A 96 7.88 -18.51 3.45
N GLY A 97 8.06 -18.89 2.18
CA GLY A 97 7.62 -20.17 1.63
C GLY A 97 6.14 -20.24 1.22
N GLU A 98 5.50 -19.08 1.02
CA GLU A 98 4.11 -18.98 0.53
C GLU A 98 4.07 -18.91 -1.02
N ASP A 99 4.72 -19.89 -1.67
CA ASP A 99 4.96 -19.90 -3.13
C ASP A 99 3.68 -19.78 -3.98
N GLU A 100 2.58 -20.39 -3.53
CA GLU A 100 1.29 -20.33 -4.23
C GLU A 100 0.71 -18.91 -4.21
N LYS A 101 0.75 -18.24 -3.05
CA LYS A 101 0.27 -16.87 -2.89
C LYS A 101 1.19 -15.89 -3.64
N ALA A 102 2.50 -16.08 -3.55
CA ALA A 102 3.46 -15.30 -4.33
C ALA A 102 3.20 -15.44 -5.84
N SER A 103 2.94 -16.66 -6.31
CA SER A 103 2.57 -16.90 -7.71
C SER A 103 1.29 -16.19 -8.13
N GLU A 104 0.30 -16.09 -7.24
CA GLU A 104 -0.92 -15.33 -7.50
C GLU A 104 -0.66 -13.82 -7.57
N VAL A 105 0.11 -13.26 -6.63
CA VAL A 105 0.51 -11.85 -6.67
C VAL A 105 1.30 -11.54 -7.95
N ARG A 106 2.23 -12.41 -8.34
CA ARG A 106 2.97 -12.29 -9.61
C ARG A 106 2.04 -12.22 -10.82
N ARG A 107 0.98 -13.04 -10.87
CA ARG A 107 -0.01 -12.96 -11.96
C ARG A 107 -0.77 -11.64 -11.95
N ILE A 108 -1.09 -11.11 -10.77
CA ILE A 108 -1.76 -9.81 -10.65
C ILE A 108 -0.84 -8.70 -11.15
N ILE A 109 0.43 -8.68 -10.73
CA ILE A 109 1.45 -7.73 -11.17
C ILE A 109 1.56 -7.76 -12.70
N ASN A 110 1.79 -8.94 -13.30
CA ASN A 110 1.93 -9.05 -14.75
C ASN A 110 0.68 -8.55 -15.49
N ARG A 111 -0.52 -8.86 -14.98
CA ARG A 111 -1.76 -8.35 -15.57
C ARG A 111 -1.85 -6.82 -15.51
N ILE A 112 -1.39 -6.20 -14.42
CA ILE A 112 -1.33 -4.75 -14.31
C ILE A 112 -0.29 -4.19 -15.28
N GLU A 113 0.95 -4.65 -15.20
CA GLU A 113 2.11 -4.07 -15.90
C GLU A 113 2.13 -4.35 -17.41
N ASP A 114 1.76 -5.56 -17.82
CA ASP A 114 1.89 -5.98 -19.21
C ASP A 114 0.58 -5.79 -20.00
N GLU A 115 -0.57 -6.00 -19.37
CA GLU A 115 -1.85 -6.06 -20.09
C GLU A 115 -2.71 -4.79 -19.96
N LEU A 116 -2.74 -4.17 -18.78
CA LEU A 116 -3.72 -3.12 -18.47
C LEU A 116 -3.13 -1.71 -18.48
N LEU A 117 -2.07 -1.48 -17.70
CA LEU A 117 -1.48 -0.16 -17.50
C LEU A 117 -0.92 0.45 -18.80
N PRO A 118 -0.25 -0.29 -19.71
CA PRO A 118 0.32 0.29 -20.93
C PRO A 118 -0.71 1.00 -21.80
N GLY A 119 -1.90 0.40 -22.00
CA GLY A 119 -2.96 1.01 -22.81
C GLY A 119 -3.56 2.27 -22.16
N VAL A 120 -3.60 2.32 -20.83
CA VAL A 120 -4.01 3.52 -20.08
C VAL A 120 -2.99 4.64 -20.26
N LEU A 121 -1.69 4.32 -20.13
CA LEU A 121 -0.62 5.30 -20.28
C LEU A 121 -0.52 5.83 -21.72
N GLU A 122 -0.67 4.96 -22.73
CA GLU A 122 -0.72 5.37 -24.14
C GLU A 122 -1.87 6.34 -24.41
N PHE A 123 -3.05 6.06 -23.85
CA PHE A 123 -4.18 6.97 -23.94
C PHE A 123 -3.87 8.33 -23.33
N LEU A 124 -3.27 8.38 -22.15
CA LEU A 124 -2.88 9.64 -21.51
C LEU A 124 -1.87 10.41 -22.38
N ASN A 125 -0.83 9.74 -22.87
CA ASN A 125 0.21 10.32 -23.75
C ASN A 125 -0.35 10.88 -25.05
N THR A 126 -1.37 10.24 -25.63
CA THR A 126 -1.99 10.68 -26.89
C THR A 126 -2.97 11.84 -26.70
N ASN A 127 -3.44 12.09 -25.47
CA ASN A 127 -4.45 13.10 -25.14
C ASN A 127 -3.88 14.13 -24.14
N HIS A 128 -2.58 14.45 -24.28
CA HIS A 128 -1.83 15.39 -23.45
C HIS A 128 -1.94 16.83 -23.93
#